data_AF-A0A382KY60-F1
#
_entry.id   AF-A0A382KY60-F1
#
_cell.length_a   1.000
_cell.length_b   1.000
_cell.length_c   1.000
_cell.angle_alpha   90.00
_cell.angle_beta   90.00
_cell.angle_gamma   90.00
#
_symmetry.space_group_name_H-M   'P 1'
#
loop_
_entity.id
_entity.type
_entity.pdbx_description
1 polymer ?
#
loop_
_entity_poly.entity_id
_entity_poly.type
_entity_poly.pdbx_seq_one_letter_code
_entity_poly.pdbx_strand_id
1 'polypeptide(L)'
;PSNCNYWRYCGVDGFLSSNCGGTHTSCPPGTEMSPITWIGTCRNPADGRKYLVSYNDCCGSGSCGTNWCERNDNDRPIYVTPKSNDVLWCLGTSSKAYNSTVALVL
;
A
#
# COMPACT_ATOMS: atom_id res chain seq x y z
N PRO A 1 -4.40 -4.47 10.76
CA PRO A 1 -4.36 -5.89 10.31
C PRO A 1 -2.98 -6.22 9.76
N SER A 2 -2.30 -7.22 10.29
CA SER A 2 -0.86 -7.46 10.02
C SER A 2 -0.57 -8.62 9.05
N ASN A 3 -1.60 -9.28 8.52
CA ASN A 3 -1.48 -10.45 7.65
C ASN A 3 -1.74 -10.08 6.18
N CYS A 4 -0.89 -10.54 5.25
CA CYS A 4 -1.01 -10.28 3.81
C CYS A 4 -2.33 -10.77 3.19
N ASN A 5 -3.00 -11.75 3.80
CA ASN A 5 -4.30 -12.26 3.34
C ASN A 5 -5.49 -11.42 3.81
N TYR A 6 -5.25 -10.35 4.57
CA TYR A 6 -6.31 -9.40 4.87
C TYR A 6 -6.84 -8.77 3.58
N TRP A 7 -8.16 -8.73 3.42
CA TRP A 7 -8.80 -8.48 2.13
C TRP A 7 -8.40 -7.16 1.46
N ARG A 8 -8.08 -6.11 2.24
CA ARG A 8 -7.63 -4.81 1.70
C ARG A 8 -6.27 -4.87 1.03
N TYR A 9 -5.47 -5.89 1.32
CA TYR A 9 -4.11 -6.05 0.78
C TYR A 9 -4.08 -6.86 -0.51
N CYS A 10 -5.20 -6.96 -1.25
CA CYS A 10 -5.28 -7.78 -2.45
C CYS A 10 -4.33 -7.33 -3.59
N GLY A 11 -3.97 -6.04 -3.62
CA GLY A 11 -3.06 -5.43 -4.59
C GLY A 11 -1.82 -4.81 -3.96
N VAL A 12 -1.45 -5.17 -2.72
CA VAL A 12 -0.30 -4.56 -2.04
C VAL A 12 1.01 -5.13 -2.56
N ASP A 13 2.01 -4.28 -2.72
CA ASP A 13 3.41 -4.66 -2.86
C ASP A 13 4.23 -3.86 -1.86
N GLY A 14 4.96 -4.55 -0.98
CA GLY A 14 5.82 -3.94 0.02
C GLY A 14 5.50 -4.29 1.49
N PHE A 15 5.98 -3.47 2.42
CA PHE A 15 5.83 -3.70 3.87
C PHE A 15 4.53 -3.09 4.38
N LEU A 16 3.76 -3.84 5.19
CA LEU A 16 2.52 -3.31 5.76
C LEU A 16 2.80 -2.26 6.85
N SER A 17 2.32 -1.02 6.69
CA SER A 17 2.52 0.05 7.69
C SER A 17 2.03 -0.31 9.10
N SER A 18 1.04 -1.19 9.22
CA SER A 18 0.55 -1.70 10.51
C SER A 18 1.58 -2.51 11.31
N ASN A 19 2.65 -2.98 10.66
CA ASN A 19 3.76 -3.69 11.31
C ASN A 19 4.98 -2.78 11.53
N CYS A 20 4.89 -1.51 11.10
CA CYS A 20 6.00 -0.57 11.06
C CYS A 20 5.80 0.60 12.04
N GLY A 21 4.89 0.47 13.01
CA GLY A 21 4.51 1.53 13.95
C GLY A 21 3.41 2.47 13.43
N GLY A 22 2.88 2.23 12.23
CA GLY A 22 1.69 2.88 11.70
C GLY A 22 0.43 2.04 11.92
N THR A 23 -0.60 2.34 11.13
CA THR A 23 -1.81 1.50 11.00
C THR A 23 -2.03 1.15 9.53
N HIS A 24 -3.11 0.42 9.24
CA HIS A 24 -3.50 0.16 7.86
C HIS A 24 -4.01 1.40 7.11
N THR A 25 -4.19 2.54 7.78
CA THR A 25 -4.65 3.81 7.19
C THR A 25 -3.80 5.01 7.61
N SER A 26 -2.71 4.82 8.34
CA SER A 26 -1.85 5.91 8.81
C SER A 26 -0.39 5.50 8.78
N CYS A 27 0.45 6.39 8.30
CA CYS A 27 1.88 6.13 8.20
C CYS A 27 2.56 6.06 9.58
N PRO A 28 3.68 5.33 9.69
CA PRO A 28 4.54 5.36 10.88
C PRO A 28 5.02 6.79 11.23
N PRO A 29 5.24 7.09 12.51
CA PRO A 29 5.86 8.37 12.92
C PRO A 29 7.18 8.63 12.19
N GLY A 30 7.39 9.87 11.76
CA GLY A 30 8.61 10.28 11.04
C GLY A 30 8.65 9.90 9.55
N THR A 31 7.56 9.32 9.02
CA THR A 31 7.39 9.09 7.58
C THR A 31 6.33 10.02 6.99
N GLU A 32 6.42 10.27 5.70
CA GLU A 32 5.51 11.11 4.93
C GLU A 32 4.61 10.23 4.06
N MET A 33 3.29 10.38 4.18
CA MET A 33 2.37 9.68 3.28
C MET A 33 2.48 10.26 1.88
N SER A 34 2.62 9.38 0.88
CA SER A 34 2.67 9.80 -0.51
C SER A 34 1.36 10.45 -0.96
N PRO A 35 1.41 11.57 -1.70
CA PRO A 35 0.23 12.21 -2.27
C PRO A 35 -0.33 11.46 -3.49
N ILE A 36 0.38 10.45 -4.00
CA ILE A 36 -0.02 9.62 -5.13
C ILE A 36 0.02 8.14 -4.76
N THR A 37 -0.63 7.30 -5.56
CA THR A 37 -0.94 5.93 -5.20
C THR A 37 -1.31 5.11 -6.42
N TRP A 38 -1.15 3.79 -6.31
CA TRP A 38 -1.88 2.84 -7.16
C TRP A 38 -3.15 2.36 -6.46
N ILE A 39 -4.08 1.85 -7.26
CA ILE A 39 -5.39 1.41 -6.80
C ILE A 39 -5.62 -0.09 -7.04
N GLY A 40 -6.13 -0.75 -6.01
CA GLY A 40 -6.65 -2.11 -6.08
C GLY A 40 -8.18 -2.14 -6.09
N THR A 41 -8.76 -3.24 -6.57
CA THR A 41 -10.19 -3.52 -6.42
C THR A 41 -10.36 -4.81 -5.63
N CYS A 42 -10.55 -4.68 -4.32
CA CYS A 42 -10.54 -5.81 -3.39
C CYS A 42 -11.95 -6.22 -2.97
N ARG A 43 -12.21 -7.53 -2.89
CA ARG A 43 -13.48 -8.05 -2.39
C ARG A 43 -13.44 -8.18 -0.87
N ASN A 44 -14.37 -7.53 -0.17
CA ASN A 44 -14.55 -7.73 1.27
C ASN A 44 -15.37 -9.00 1.52
N PRO A 45 -14.82 -10.02 2.22
CA PRO A 45 -15.55 -11.26 2.47
C PRO A 45 -16.73 -11.09 3.44
N ALA A 46 -16.76 -10.01 4.23
CA ALA A 46 -17.84 -9.78 5.21
C ALA A 46 -19.17 -9.38 4.57
N ASP A 47 -19.14 -8.64 3.46
CA ASP A 47 -20.33 -8.14 2.75
C ASP A 47 -20.40 -8.59 1.28
N GLY A 48 -19.36 -9.25 0.78
CA GLY A 48 -19.26 -9.75 -0.59
C GLY A 48 -19.01 -8.67 -1.65
N ARG A 49 -18.91 -7.39 -1.28
CA ARG A 49 -18.76 -6.25 -2.19
C ARG A 49 -17.30 -6.03 -2.57
N LYS A 50 -17.08 -5.34 -3.68
CA LYS A 50 -15.76 -4.88 -4.13
C LYS A 50 -15.58 -3.41 -3.77
N TYR A 51 -14.42 -3.08 -3.21
CA TYR A 51 -14.04 -1.74 -2.81
C TYR A 51 -12.81 -1.30 -3.59
N LEU A 52 -12.73 0.00 -3.86
CA LEU A 52 -11.52 0.63 -4.34
C LEU A 52 -10.59 0.83 -3.13
N VAL A 53 -9.35 0.37 -3.25
CA VAL A 53 -8.33 0.53 -2.20
C VAL A 53 -7.19 1.35 -2.77
N SER A 54 -6.83 2.41 -2.07
CA SER A 54 -5.67 3.25 -2.34
C SER A 54 -4.49 2.75 -1.52
N TYR A 55 -3.39 2.43 -2.19
CA TYR A 55 -2.15 1.99 -1.57
C TYR A 55 -1.14 3.12 -1.55
N ASN A 56 -1.15 3.93 -0.49
CA ASN A 56 -0.23 5.04 -0.37
C ASN A 56 1.03 4.55 0.34
N ASP A 57 2.18 4.83 -0.26
CA ASP A 57 3.45 4.57 0.39
C ASP A 57 3.69 5.58 1.51
N CYS A 58 4.34 5.11 2.56
CA CYS A 58 4.96 5.90 3.61
C CYS A 58 6.43 6.04 3.28
N CYS A 59 6.88 7.28 3.17
CA CYS A 59 8.14 7.65 2.54
C CYS A 59 9.04 8.45 3.48
N GLY A 60 10.30 8.65 3.10
CA GLY A 60 11.26 9.50 3.81
C GLY A 60 12.07 8.80 4.89
N SER A 61 11.84 7.51 5.11
CA SER A 61 12.66 6.65 5.97
C SER A 61 13.07 5.39 5.22
N GLY A 62 14.14 4.73 5.66
CA GLY A 62 14.54 3.43 5.12
C GLY A 62 13.45 2.38 5.29
N SER A 63 13.56 1.30 4.52
CA SER A 63 12.58 0.22 4.49
C SER A 63 12.32 -0.37 5.88
N CYS A 64 11.05 -0.60 6.19
CA CYS A 64 10.61 -1.14 7.48
C CYS A 64 11.17 -2.54 7.77
N GLY A 65 11.38 -3.36 6.74
CA GLY A 65 12.08 -4.65 6.86
C GLY A 65 11.27 -5.76 7.54
N THR A 66 9.99 -5.55 7.85
CA THR A 66 9.13 -6.57 8.48
C THR A 66 7.82 -6.77 7.73
N ASN A 67 7.40 -8.02 7.57
CA ASN A 67 6.13 -8.40 6.93
C ASN A 67 5.95 -7.81 5.53
N TRP A 68 6.86 -8.18 4.63
CA TRP A 68 6.70 -7.97 3.19
C TRP A 68 5.49 -8.76 2.67
N CYS A 69 4.65 -8.11 1.88
CA CYS A 69 3.51 -8.70 1.22
C CYS A 69 3.54 -8.31 -0.26
N GLU A 70 3.39 -9.30 -1.12
CA GLU A 70 3.20 -9.10 -2.55
C GLU A 70 1.92 -9.84 -2.96
N ARG A 71 0.95 -9.08 -3.45
CA ARG A 71 -0.37 -9.54 -3.84
C ARG A 71 -0.79 -8.78 -5.09
N ASN A 72 -1.05 -9.52 -6.16
CA ASN A 72 -1.21 -8.95 -7.50
C ASN A 72 -2.65 -9.13 -8.03
N ASP A 73 -3.65 -9.13 -7.14
CA ASP A 73 -5.05 -9.26 -7.53
C ASP A 73 -5.46 -8.05 -8.38
N ASN A 74 -5.64 -8.25 -9.69
CA ASN A 74 -5.97 -7.19 -10.66
C ASN A 74 -4.89 -6.10 -10.82
N ASP A 75 -3.65 -6.40 -10.42
CA ASP A 75 -2.47 -5.63 -10.80
C ASP A 75 -2.31 -5.58 -12.33
N ARG A 76 -1.67 -4.53 -12.83
CA ARG A 76 -1.48 -4.28 -14.26
C ARG A 76 -0.03 -3.87 -14.55
N PRO A 77 0.45 -4.15 -15.77
CA PRO A 77 1.76 -3.64 -16.20
C PRO A 77 1.85 -2.12 -16.10
N ILE A 78 3.08 -1.61 -16.01
CA ILE A 78 3.40 -0.19 -15.80
C ILE A 78 2.76 0.79 -16.81
N TYR A 79 2.39 0.36 -18.02
CA TYR A 79 1.68 1.19 -18.99
C TYR A 79 0.21 1.48 -18.60
N VAL A 80 -0.32 0.79 -17.58
CA VAL A 80 -1.56 1.12 -16.87
C VAL A 80 -1.18 1.59 -15.46
N THR A 81 -0.34 2.61 -15.38
CA THR A 81 0.39 3.02 -14.17
C THR A 81 -0.48 3.07 -12.91
N PRO A 82 -1.69 3.68 -12.88
CA PRO A 82 -2.49 3.74 -11.67
C PRO A 82 -2.91 2.38 -11.06
N LYS A 83 -2.67 1.28 -11.76
CA LYS A 83 -2.96 -0.09 -11.31
C LYS A 83 -1.72 -0.97 -11.21
N SER A 84 -0.53 -0.40 -11.31
CA SER A 84 0.75 -1.11 -11.22
C SER A 84 1.36 -0.91 -9.84
N ASN A 85 1.58 -2.01 -9.14
CA ASN A 85 2.25 -2.01 -7.83
C ASN A 85 3.78 -2.05 -7.93
N ASP A 86 4.34 -2.35 -9.12
CA ASP A 86 5.79 -2.36 -9.41
C ASP A 86 6.46 -0.97 -9.44
N VAL A 87 5.70 0.11 -9.21
CA VAL A 87 6.20 1.49 -9.21
C VAL A 87 6.48 1.93 -7.78
N LEU A 88 7.60 2.62 -7.56
CA LEU A 88 7.83 3.32 -6.30
C LEU A 88 6.87 4.51 -6.20
N TRP A 89 5.83 4.40 -5.37
CA TRP A 89 4.79 5.42 -5.27
C TRP A 89 5.12 6.55 -4.31
N CYS A 90 6.37 6.70 -3.90
CA CYS A 90 6.88 7.90 -3.20
C CYS A 90 7.15 9.10 -4.13
N LEU A 91 6.83 9.04 -5.43
CA LEU A 91 6.98 10.21 -6.31
C LEU A 91 6.03 11.33 -5.80
N GLY A 92 6.52 12.57 -5.66
CA GLY A 92 5.75 13.65 -5.01
C GLY A 92 6.00 13.91 -3.51
N THR A 93 6.66 13.02 -2.77
CA THR A 93 7.12 13.31 -1.38
C THR A 93 8.46 14.05 -1.31
N SER A 94 8.82 14.56 -0.13
CA SER A 94 10.14 15.19 0.12
C SER A 94 11.32 14.25 -0.13
N SER A 95 11.17 12.96 0.17
CA SER A 95 12.19 11.93 -0.04
C SER A 95 11.57 10.64 -0.61
N LYS A 96 12.27 10.03 -1.57
CA LYS A 96 11.84 8.80 -2.26
C LYS A 96 12.20 7.52 -1.52
N ALA A 97 12.78 7.62 -0.32
CA ALA A 97 13.06 6.44 0.49
C ALA A 97 11.75 5.75 0.89
N TYR A 98 11.54 4.52 0.42
CA TYR A 98 10.38 3.71 0.72
C TYR A 98 10.48 3.08 2.11
N ASN A 99 9.45 3.25 2.94
CA ASN A 99 9.36 2.62 4.27
C ASN A 99 8.35 1.47 4.31
N SER A 100 7.08 1.76 3.99
CA SER A 100 5.95 0.84 4.10
C SER A 100 4.75 1.35 3.28
N THR A 101 3.64 0.60 3.24
CA THR A 101 2.43 0.92 2.46
C THR A 101 1.17 0.79 3.34
N VAL A 102 0.27 1.77 3.25
CA VAL A 102 -1.08 1.74 3.84
C VAL A 102 -2.12 1.22 2.84
N ALA A 103 -3.32 0.83 3.31
CA ALA A 103 -4.42 0.38 2.47
C ALA A 103 -5.74 1.08 2.87
N LEU A 104 -5.97 2.23 2.25
CA LEU A 104 -7.12 3.10 2.47
C LEU A 104 -8.30 2.64 1.60
N VAL A 105 -9.48 2.43 2.19
CA VAL A 105 -10.72 2.22 1.41
C VAL A 105 -11.25 3.59 0.98
N LEU A 106 -11.59 3.73 -0.30
CA LEU A 106 -12.21 4.93 -0.88
C LEU A 106 -13.73 4.84 -0.91
#